data_AF-A0A7S0L304-F1
#
_entry.id   AF-A0A7S0L304-F1
#
_cell.length_a   1.000
_cell.length_b   1.000
_cell.length_c   1.000
_cell.angle_alpha   90.00
_cell.angle_beta   90.00
_cell.angle_gamma   90.00
#
_symmetry.space_group_name_H-M   'P 1'
#
loop_
_entity.id
_entity.type
_entity.pdbx_description
1 polymer ?
#
loop_
_entity_poly.entity_id
_entity_poly.type
_entity_poly.pdbx_seq_one_letter_code
_entity_poly.pdbx_strand_id
1 'polypeptide(L)'
;AGGGLLVDPGRPRTFMWEDGTRYVPIGLEMDWLFALAMEDDSTQRDAMLKSLNEHGFNHILCQVYANFSGWSPLGERVHPRVSPSLLAPWSDAQRLHLDLHFFRKWDGLLFAAAALAPRLVLHLMLYVGNKHVAWPERGSHADGVYWKHVLSRFGAFNNVVLDVGKEAGGY
;
A
#
# COMPACT_ATOMS: atom_id res chain seq x y z
N ALA A 1 -7.55 -8.54 -16.92
CA ALA A 1 -6.91 -7.39 -17.57
C ALA A 1 -5.43 -7.66 -17.56
N GLY A 2 -4.77 -7.49 -18.70
CA GLY A 2 -3.33 -7.69 -18.85
C GLY A 2 -2.62 -6.34 -18.98
N GLY A 3 -1.44 -6.25 -18.37
CA GLY A 3 -0.54 -5.09 -18.47
C GLY A 3 -0.82 -3.97 -17.47
N GLY A 4 -0.11 -2.85 -17.63
CA GLY A 4 -0.18 -1.67 -16.76
C GLY A 4 -1.47 -0.85 -16.93
N LEU A 5 -1.81 -0.07 -15.90
CA LEU A 5 -2.90 0.91 -15.94
C LEU A 5 -2.40 2.23 -16.56
N LEU A 6 -3.10 2.72 -17.57
CA LEU A 6 -2.73 3.89 -18.36
C LEU A 6 -3.85 4.95 -18.34
N VAL A 7 -3.47 6.19 -18.67
CA VAL A 7 -4.42 7.23 -19.10
C VAL A 7 -4.82 6.95 -20.55
N ASP A 8 -6.12 6.96 -20.85
CA ASP A 8 -6.63 6.74 -22.22
C ASP A 8 -6.20 7.92 -23.12
N PRO A 9 -5.38 7.70 -24.17
CA PRO A 9 -4.86 8.78 -25.02
C PRO A 9 -5.95 9.45 -25.86
N GLY A 10 -7.05 8.74 -26.15
CA GLY A 10 -8.22 9.30 -26.83
C GLY A 10 -9.22 9.97 -25.89
N ARG A 11 -9.13 9.68 -24.58
CA ARG A 11 -9.99 10.24 -23.53
C ARG A 11 -9.17 10.51 -22.26
N PRO A 12 -8.41 11.62 -22.20
CA PRO A 12 -7.43 11.89 -21.14
C PRO A 12 -7.96 11.97 -19.71
N ARG A 13 -9.29 11.94 -19.52
CA ARG A 13 -9.97 11.92 -18.21
C ARG A 13 -10.44 10.53 -17.79
N THR A 14 -10.00 9.49 -18.49
CA THR A 14 -10.38 8.11 -18.21
C THR A 14 -9.15 7.21 -18.21
N PHE A 15 -9.25 6.08 -17.53
CA PHE A 15 -8.18 5.10 -17.46
C PHE A 15 -8.51 3.88 -18.30
N MET A 16 -7.46 3.21 -18.77
CA MET A 16 -7.55 1.94 -19.48
C MET A 16 -6.36 1.06 -19.14
N TRP A 17 -6.54 -0.25 -19.23
CA TRP A 17 -5.44 -1.20 -19.22
C TRP A 17 -4.72 -1.18 -20.57
N GLU A 18 -3.45 -1.59 -20.57
CA GLU A 18 -2.63 -1.76 -21.79
C GLU A 18 -3.31 -2.64 -22.84
N ASP A 19 -4.10 -3.64 -22.42
CA ASP A 19 -4.87 -4.51 -23.32
C ASP A 19 -6.08 -3.84 -23.99
N GLY A 20 -6.36 -2.56 -23.71
CA GLY A 20 -7.48 -1.81 -24.26
C GLY A 20 -8.72 -1.76 -23.35
N THR A 21 -8.75 -2.55 -22.27
CA THR A 21 -9.92 -2.64 -21.38
C THR A 21 -10.10 -1.34 -20.59
N ARG A 22 -11.31 -0.78 -20.57
CA ARG A 22 -11.61 0.42 -19.76
C ARG A 22 -11.49 0.13 -18.27
N TYR A 23 -11.01 1.12 -17.53
CA TYR A 23 -10.93 1.06 -16.07
C TYR A 23 -11.65 2.26 -15.45
N VAL A 24 -12.60 1.96 -14.57
CA VAL A 24 -13.29 2.96 -13.74
C VAL A 24 -12.97 2.61 -12.28
N PRO A 25 -12.25 3.47 -11.55
CA PRO A 25 -11.92 3.19 -10.15
C PRO A 25 -13.18 3.24 -9.30
N ILE A 26 -13.49 2.11 -8.66
CA ILE A 26 -14.51 1.96 -7.63
C ILE A 26 -13.74 1.55 -6.37
N GLY A 27 -13.48 2.53 -5.52
CA GLY A 27 -12.49 2.37 -4.48
C GLY A 27 -12.89 2.86 -3.10
N LEU A 28 -12.09 2.43 -2.13
CA LEU A 28 -12.15 2.88 -0.76
C LEU A 28 -10.73 3.13 -0.22
N GLU A 29 -10.68 3.93 0.83
CA GLU A 29 -9.47 4.10 1.62
C GLU A 29 -9.41 3.02 2.71
N MET A 30 -8.32 2.25 2.69
CA MET A 30 -7.98 1.26 3.72
C MET A 30 -6.56 1.51 4.19
N ASP A 31 -6.40 2.61 4.92
CA ASP A 31 -5.12 3.12 5.41
C ASP A 31 -4.15 2.04 5.91
N TRP A 32 -4.64 1.06 6.69
CA TRP A 32 -3.83 0.00 7.32
C TRP A 32 -4.01 -1.39 6.71
N LEU A 33 -4.49 -1.53 5.46
CA LEU A 33 -4.59 -2.84 4.80
C LEU A 33 -3.29 -3.65 4.89
N PHE A 34 -2.14 -2.96 4.78
CA PHE A 34 -0.82 -3.55 4.88
C PHE A 34 -0.58 -4.36 6.14
N ALA A 35 -1.19 -3.94 7.25
CA ALA A 35 -0.90 -4.53 8.54
C ALA A 35 -1.63 -5.87 8.76
N LEU A 36 -2.68 -6.18 7.97
CA LEU A 36 -3.20 -7.55 7.86
C LEU A 36 -2.15 -8.52 7.31
N ALA A 37 -1.26 -8.04 6.44
CA ALA A 37 -0.20 -8.87 5.88
C ALA A 37 0.98 -9.06 6.83
N MET A 38 1.06 -8.25 7.90
CA MET A 38 2.13 -8.35 8.88
C MET A 38 1.89 -9.46 9.91
N GLU A 39 0.67 -10.01 9.96
CA GLU A 39 0.34 -11.21 10.72
C GLU A 39 0.98 -12.46 10.08
N ASP A 40 1.15 -13.52 10.87
CA ASP A 40 1.55 -14.83 10.35
C ASP A 40 0.35 -15.62 9.81
N ASP A 41 -0.83 -15.43 10.40
CA ASP A 41 -2.09 -15.98 9.90
C ASP A 41 -2.66 -15.09 8.78
N SER A 42 -2.80 -15.65 7.58
CA SER A 42 -3.34 -14.93 6.43
C SER A 42 -4.87 -14.89 6.36
N THR A 43 -5.58 -15.59 7.25
CA THR A 43 -7.03 -15.78 7.17
C THR A 43 -7.78 -14.46 7.02
N GLN A 44 -7.43 -13.44 7.81
CA GLN A 44 -8.10 -12.14 7.74
C GLN A 44 -7.77 -11.34 6.49
N ARG A 45 -6.49 -11.33 6.10
CA ARG A 45 -6.04 -10.70 4.86
C ARG A 45 -6.81 -11.29 3.68
N ASP A 46 -6.89 -12.61 3.61
CA ASP A 46 -7.51 -13.33 2.50
C ASP A 46 -9.03 -13.15 2.49
N ALA A 47 -9.68 -13.18 3.67
CA ALA A 47 -11.10 -12.87 3.81
C ALA A 47 -11.41 -11.43 3.38
N MET A 48 -10.56 -10.47 3.75
CA MET A 48 -10.71 -9.07 3.34
C MET A 48 -10.59 -8.91 1.82
N LEU A 49 -9.54 -9.47 1.20
CA LEU A 49 -9.34 -9.40 -0.25
C LEU A 49 -10.50 -10.04 -1.02
N LYS A 50 -11.00 -11.20 -0.57
CA LYS A 50 -12.18 -11.84 -1.16
C LYS A 50 -13.41 -10.96 -1.04
N SER A 51 -13.67 -10.39 0.14
CA SER A 51 -14.79 -9.49 0.37
C SER A 51 -14.74 -8.27 -0.56
N LEU A 52 -13.58 -7.64 -0.72
CA LEU A 52 -13.40 -6.51 -1.64
C LEU A 52 -13.78 -6.88 -3.08
N ASN A 53 -13.31 -8.04 -3.55
CA ASN A 53 -13.60 -8.53 -4.89
C ASN A 53 -15.08 -8.90 -5.08
N GLU A 54 -15.69 -9.56 -4.08
CA GLU A 54 -17.12 -9.95 -4.09
C GLU A 54 -18.05 -8.73 -4.13
N HIS A 55 -17.69 -7.64 -3.47
CA HIS A 55 -18.46 -6.40 -3.45
C HIS A 55 -18.14 -5.44 -4.60
N GLY A 56 -17.26 -5.84 -5.53
CA GLY A 56 -16.98 -5.09 -6.76
C GLY A 56 -16.01 -3.93 -6.60
N PHE A 57 -15.32 -3.80 -5.47
CA PHE A 57 -14.23 -2.83 -5.33
C PHE A 57 -13.03 -3.26 -6.19
N ASN A 58 -12.41 -2.30 -6.87
CA ASN A 58 -11.29 -2.55 -7.77
C ASN A 58 -10.11 -1.59 -7.55
N HIS A 59 -10.19 -0.69 -6.57
CA HIS A 59 -9.16 0.30 -6.28
C HIS A 59 -9.06 0.55 -4.77
N ILE A 60 -7.93 0.28 -4.14
CA ILE A 60 -7.76 0.50 -2.69
C ILE A 60 -6.62 1.44 -2.45
N LEU A 61 -6.91 2.55 -1.77
CA LEU A 61 -5.89 3.47 -1.27
C LEU A 61 -5.39 2.95 0.06
N CYS A 62 -4.11 2.63 0.16
CA CYS A 62 -3.49 2.19 1.41
C CYS A 62 -2.07 2.75 1.56
N GLN A 63 -1.61 2.89 2.80
CA GLN A 63 -0.26 3.38 3.05
C GLN A 63 0.72 2.23 2.97
N VAL A 64 1.94 2.48 2.49
CA VAL A 64 3.05 1.50 2.63
C VAL A 64 3.32 1.24 4.10
N TYR A 65 3.31 2.29 4.92
CA TYR A 65 3.45 2.20 6.36
C TYR A 65 2.82 3.39 7.06
N ALA A 66 2.27 3.14 8.24
CA ALA A 66 1.71 4.14 9.15
C ALA A 66 1.79 3.64 10.59
N ASN A 67 2.11 4.54 11.54
CA ASN A 67 1.85 4.24 12.94
C ASN A 67 0.34 4.34 13.25
N PHE A 68 -0.01 3.99 14.48
CA PHE A 68 -1.34 4.21 15.02
C PHE A 68 -1.70 5.70 15.05
N SER A 69 -2.96 6.01 14.73
CA SER A 69 -3.48 7.38 14.84
C SER A 69 -4.30 7.56 16.10
N GLY A 70 -3.94 8.58 16.90
CA GLY A 70 -4.54 8.87 18.19
C GLY A 70 -6.01 9.33 18.18
N TRP A 71 -6.65 9.54 17.01
CA TRP A 71 -8.09 9.82 16.95
C TRP A 71 -8.94 8.58 17.23
N SER A 72 -8.36 7.37 17.13
CA SER A 72 -9.05 6.16 17.56
C SER A 72 -8.99 6.11 19.09
N PRO A 73 -10.14 6.04 19.81
CA PRO A 73 -10.21 6.10 21.27
C PRO A 73 -9.64 4.85 21.97
N LEU A 74 -8.78 4.12 21.29
CA LEU A 74 -8.48 2.71 21.46
C LEU A 74 -6.95 2.55 21.54
N GLY A 75 -6.39 2.65 22.74
CA GLY A 75 -4.94 2.76 22.97
C GLY A 75 -4.08 1.53 22.68
N GLU A 76 -4.67 0.35 22.43
CA GLU A 76 -3.94 -0.91 22.19
C GLU A 76 -4.36 -1.59 20.88
N ARG A 77 -3.46 -2.39 20.29
CA ARG A 77 -3.82 -3.28 19.16
C ARG A 77 -4.74 -4.38 19.70
N VAL A 78 -6.05 -4.26 19.48
CA VAL A 78 -7.00 -5.34 19.77
C VAL A 78 -7.53 -5.85 18.46
N HIS A 79 -7.24 -7.11 18.15
CA HIS A 79 -7.79 -7.81 17.00
C HIS A 79 -9.32 -7.58 16.87
N PRO A 80 -9.86 -7.21 15.70
CA PRO A 80 -9.24 -7.20 14.36
C PRO A 80 -8.53 -5.89 13.99
N ARG A 81 -8.14 -5.05 14.97
CA ARG A 81 -7.38 -3.83 14.67
C ARG A 81 -6.01 -4.21 14.12
N VAL A 82 -5.70 -3.55 13.02
CA VAL A 82 -4.48 -3.73 12.24
C VAL A 82 -3.40 -2.72 12.61
N SER A 83 -3.67 -1.82 13.56
CA SER A 83 -2.72 -0.80 14.00
C SER A 83 -2.58 -0.79 15.53
N PRO A 84 -1.37 -0.62 16.08
CA PRO A 84 -0.06 -0.57 15.39
C PRO A 84 0.29 -1.89 14.67
N SER A 85 1.06 -1.80 13.58
CA SER A 85 1.60 -2.96 12.83
C SER A 85 2.62 -3.78 13.65
N LEU A 86 2.81 -5.07 13.34
CA LEU A 86 3.80 -5.94 14.02
C LEU A 86 5.23 -5.67 13.53
N LEU A 87 5.35 -5.22 12.28
CA LEU A 87 6.61 -4.96 11.59
C LEU A 87 6.65 -3.50 11.12
N ALA A 88 7.86 -2.99 10.92
CA ALA A 88 8.14 -1.65 10.43
C ALA A 88 9.14 -1.70 9.25
N PRO A 89 9.25 -0.64 8.44
CA PRO A 89 10.07 -0.65 7.22
C PRO A 89 11.59 -0.66 7.45
N TRP A 90 12.05 -0.28 8.64
CA TRP A 90 13.47 -0.15 8.97
C TRP A 90 13.85 -1.06 10.13
N SER A 91 15.06 -1.62 10.05
CA SER A 91 15.65 -2.48 11.08
C SER A 91 16.64 -1.73 11.99
N ASP A 92 16.97 -0.48 11.66
CA ASP A 92 17.86 0.38 12.42
C ASP A 92 17.26 1.76 12.72
N ALA A 93 17.76 2.42 13.77
CA ALA A 93 17.29 3.74 14.19
C ALA A 93 17.67 4.85 13.19
N GLN A 94 18.77 4.67 12.46
CA GLN A 94 19.28 5.58 11.44
C GLN A 94 18.53 5.45 10.12
N ARG A 95 17.71 4.41 9.93
CA ARG A 95 16.90 4.16 8.72
C ARG A 95 17.72 3.97 7.45
N LEU A 96 18.97 3.54 7.61
CA LEU A 96 19.84 3.18 6.50
C LEU A 96 19.64 1.71 6.10
N HIS A 97 19.06 0.91 6.99
CA HIS A 97 18.79 -0.50 6.76
C HIS A 97 17.28 -0.76 6.77
N LEU A 98 16.79 -1.26 5.63
CA LEU A 98 15.40 -1.67 5.49
C LEU A 98 15.21 -3.06 6.09
N ASP A 99 14.06 -3.29 6.72
CA ASP A 99 13.65 -4.61 7.16
C ASP A 99 13.04 -5.38 5.98
N LEU A 100 13.84 -6.26 5.37
CA LEU A 100 13.37 -7.07 4.26
C LEU A 100 12.25 -8.04 4.65
N HIS A 101 12.07 -8.39 5.93
CA HIS A 101 10.94 -9.21 6.35
C HIS A 101 9.62 -8.47 6.14
N PHE A 102 9.54 -7.20 6.54
CA PHE A 102 8.40 -6.32 6.28
C PHE A 102 8.08 -6.25 4.78
N PHE A 103 9.09 -6.02 3.94
CA PHE A 103 8.88 -5.93 2.49
C PHE A 103 8.52 -7.27 1.84
N ARG A 104 8.92 -8.42 2.40
CA ARG A 104 8.46 -9.75 1.94
C ARG A 104 7.01 -10.00 2.31
N LYS A 105 6.56 -9.56 3.49
CA LYS A 105 5.13 -9.63 3.87
C LYS A 105 4.27 -8.79 2.92
N TRP A 106 4.76 -7.62 2.50
CA TRP A 106 4.15 -6.82 1.43
C TRP A 106 4.04 -7.55 0.10
N ASP A 107 5.10 -8.22 -0.36
CA ASP A 107 5.01 -9.04 -1.58
C ASP A 107 3.91 -10.09 -1.45
N GLY A 108 3.81 -10.75 -0.28
CA GLY A 108 2.74 -11.69 0.02
C GLY A 108 1.34 -11.10 -0.10
N LEU A 109 1.14 -9.85 0.30
CA LEU A 109 -0.12 -9.13 0.10
C LEU A 109 -0.39 -8.87 -1.38
N LEU A 110 0.60 -8.40 -2.14
CA LEU A 110 0.45 -8.13 -3.59
C LEU A 110 0.11 -9.41 -4.36
N PHE A 111 0.79 -10.52 -4.05
CA PHE A 111 0.50 -11.83 -4.64
C PHE A 111 -0.89 -12.35 -4.24
N ALA A 112 -1.26 -12.22 -2.96
CA ALA A 112 -2.60 -12.60 -2.50
C ALA A 112 -3.69 -11.76 -3.17
N ALA A 113 -3.47 -10.45 -3.33
CA ALA A 113 -4.40 -9.56 -4.03
C ALA A 113 -4.56 -9.98 -5.49
N ALA A 114 -3.47 -10.24 -6.21
CA ALA A 114 -3.53 -10.76 -7.57
C ALA A 114 -4.28 -12.10 -7.68
N ALA A 115 -4.13 -13.00 -6.70
CA ALA A 115 -4.77 -14.31 -6.72
C ALA A 115 -6.27 -14.28 -6.32
N LEU A 116 -6.63 -13.51 -5.28
CA LEU A 116 -7.96 -13.51 -4.68
C LEU A 116 -8.86 -12.38 -5.20
N ALA A 117 -8.25 -11.30 -5.68
CA ALA A 117 -8.91 -10.10 -6.15
C ALA A 117 -8.22 -9.60 -7.44
N PRO A 118 -8.25 -10.36 -8.55
CA PRO A 118 -7.39 -10.13 -9.73
C PRO A 118 -7.66 -8.82 -10.49
N ARG A 119 -8.71 -8.08 -10.13
CA ARG A 119 -9.04 -6.75 -10.68
C ARG A 119 -8.69 -5.61 -9.72
N LEU A 120 -8.20 -5.92 -8.52
CA LEU A 120 -7.88 -4.96 -7.49
C LEU A 120 -6.56 -4.27 -7.80
N VAL A 121 -6.61 -2.94 -7.89
CA VAL A 121 -5.43 -2.08 -7.90
C VAL A 121 -5.16 -1.63 -6.47
N LEU A 122 -3.92 -1.80 -6.02
CA LEU A 122 -3.44 -1.24 -4.76
C LEU A 122 -2.73 0.08 -5.03
N HIS A 123 -3.35 1.16 -4.59
CA HIS A 123 -2.86 2.52 -4.68
C HIS A 123 -2.07 2.82 -3.41
N LEU A 124 -0.75 2.70 -3.51
CA LEU A 124 0.17 2.77 -2.39
C LEU A 124 0.62 4.20 -2.15
N MET A 125 0.15 4.78 -1.05
CA MET A 125 0.67 6.03 -0.50
C MET A 125 2.01 5.72 0.18
N LEU A 126 3.09 6.13 -0.48
CA LEU A 126 4.46 5.82 -0.07
C LEU A 126 4.84 6.57 1.21
N TYR A 127 4.45 7.83 1.32
CA TYR A 127 4.66 8.66 2.51
C TYR A 127 3.33 9.04 3.17
N VAL A 128 3.33 9.25 4.49
CA VAL A 128 2.19 9.88 5.20
C VAL A 128 2.66 10.86 6.26
N GLY A 129 2.13 12.09 6.23
CA GLY A 129 2.56 13.16 7.14
C GLY A 129 1.90 13.11 8.52
N ASN A 130 0.66 12.64 8.62
CA ASN A 130 -0.16 12.78 9.83
C ASN A 130 -0.15 11.57 10.78
N LYS A 131 0.72 10.57 10.55
CA LYS A 131 0.76 9.33 11.36
C LYS A 131 1.96 9.24 12.28
N HIS A 132 2.67 10.34 12.55
CA HIS A 132 3.85 10.37 13.43
C HIS A 132 4.92 9.30 13.10
N VAL A 133 4.97 8.84 11.85
CA VAL A 133 6.06 8.00 11.39
C VAL A 133 7.29 8.89 11.41
N ALA A 134 8.30 8.48 12.14
CA ALA A 134 9.60 9.12 12.07
C ALA A 134 10.19 8.74 10.70
N TRP A 135 9.85 9.48 9.65
CA TRP A 135 10.41 9.32 8.33
C TRP A 135 11.87 9.82 8.30
N PRO A 136 12.72 9.30 7.40
CA PRO A 136 14.00 9.94 7.12
C PRO A 136 13.83 11.42 6.76
N GLU A 137 14.85 12.22 7.03
CA GLU A 137 14.86 13.62 6.60
C GLU A 137 14.81 13.69 5.07
N ARG A 138 13.92 14.51 4.52
CA ARG A 138 13.71 14.63 3.07
C ARG A 138 15.00 15.01 2.34
N GLY A 139 15.33 14.27 1.29
CA GLY A 139 16.56 14.44 0.52
C GLY A 139 17.83 13.89 1.18
N SER A 140 17.74 13.33 2.39
CA SER A 140 18.87 12.66 3.04
C SER A 140 19.23 11.34 2.36
N HIS A 141 20.39 10.78 2.72
CA HIS A 141 20.77 9.45 2.24
C HIS A 141 19.77 8.36 2.64
N ALA A 142 19.27 8.39 3.88
CA ALA A 142 18.28 7.43 4.38
C ALA A 142 16.93 7.55 3.64
N ASP A 143 16.53 8.76 3.27
CA ASP A 143 15.35 9.00 2.43
C ASP A 143 15.57 8.37 1.04
N GLY A 144 16.72 8.62 0.42
CA GLY A 144 17.10 7.99 -0.85
C GLY A 144 17.10 6.46 -0.81
N VAL A 145 17.53 5.85 0.29
CA VAL A 145 17.46 4.39 0.49
C VAL A 145 16.02 3.90 0.45
N TYR A 146 15.11 4.55 1.19
CA TYR A 146 13.70 4.19 1.23
C TYR A 146 13.05 4.32 -0.16
N TRP A 147 13.18 5.48 -0.80
CA TRP A 147 12.55 5.75 -2.11
C TRP A 147 13.05 4.84 -3.21
N LYS A 148 14.37 4.66 -3.29
CA LYS A 148 14.95 3.74 -4.26
C LYS A 148 14.37 2.33 -4.10
N HIS A 149 14.21 1.87 -2.86
CA HIS A 149 13.67 0.54 -2.59
C HIS A 149 12.19 0.42 -2.97
N VAL A 150 11.32 1.30 -2.47
CA VAL A 150 9.88 1.18 -2.71
C VAL A 150 9.52 1.37 -4.18
N LEU A 151 10.18 2.31 -4.88
CA LEU A 151 9.96 2.51 -6.32
C LEU A 151 10.43 1.30 -7.13
N SER A 152 11.63 0.78 -6.85
CA SER A 152 12.18 -0.38 -7.58
C SER A 152 11.39 -1.66 -7.31
N ARG A 153 10.91 -1.85 -6.07
CA ARG A 153 10.18 -3.04 -5.67
C ARG A 153 8.74 -3.03 -6.16
N PHE A 154 7.99 -1.97 -5.85
CA PHE A 154 6.56 -1.92 -6.13
C PHE A 154 6.26 -1.50 -7.57
N GLY A 155 7.16 -0.80 -8.24
CA GLY A 155 7.04 -0.48 -9.67
C GLY A 155 7.08 -1.70 -10.60
N ALA A 156 7.45 -2.89 -10.08
CA ALA A 156 7.43 -4.14 -10.85
C ALA A 156 6.04 -4.79 -10.95
N PHE A 157 5.02 -4.26 -10.24
CA PHE A 157 3.69 -4.86 -10.16
C PHE A 157 2.67 -4.06 -10.97
N ASN A 158 1.99 -4.73 -11.91
CA ASN A 158 0.98 -4.10 -12.78
C ASN A 158 -0.29 -3.68 -12.04
N ASN A 159 -0.57 -4.27 -10.87
CA ASN A 159 -1.73 -3.97 -10.05
C ASN A 159 -1.42 -2.94 -8.95
N VAL A 160 -0.37 -2.13 -9.12
CA VAL A 160 0.04 -1.08 -8.17
C VAL A 160 0.01 0.29 -8.83
N VAL A 161 -0.56 1.27 -8.12
CA VAL A 161 -0.39 2.70 -8.40
C VAL A 161 0.45 3.28 -7.28
N LEU A 162 1.49 4.04 -7.61
CA LEU A 162 2.35 4.68 -6.64
C LEU A 162 1.92 6.13 -6.44
N ASP A 163 1.58 6.47 -5.20
CA ASP A 163 1.29 7.83 -4.75
C ASP A 163 2.41 8.31 -3.85
N VAL A 164 2.88 9.52 -4.11
CA VAL A 164 3.94 10.13 -3.33
C VAL A 164 3.54 10.21 -1.86
N GLY A 165 2.29 10.54 -1.53
CA GLY A 165 1.86 10.40 -0.15
C GLY A 165 0.54 11.03 0.24
N LYS A 166 0.13 10.72 1.47
CA LYS A 166 -1.10 11.17 2.11
C LYS A 166 -0.86 12.38 3.00
N GLU A 167 -1.70 13.41 2.82
CA GLU A 167 -1.70 14.63 3.63
C GLU A 167 -0.30 15.21 3.81
N ALA A 168 0.51 15.12 2.75
CA ALA A 168 1.83 15.69 2.73
C ALA A 168 1.69 17.19 2.43
N GLY A 169 2.06 18.04 3.40
CA GLY A 169 2.26 19.47 3.13
C GLY A 169 3.34 19.72 2.06
N GLY A 170 4.16 18.70 1.78
CA GLY A 170 5.03 18.56 0.62
C GLY A 170 5.85 17.26 0.70
N TYR A 171 6.22 16.72 -0.47
CA TYR A 171 7.23 15.67 -0.70
C TYR A 171 7.93 15.92 -2.04
#